data_AF-A0A946HIW4-F1
#
_entry.id   AF-A0A946HIW4-F1
#
_cell.length_a   1.000
_cell.length_b   1.000
_cell.length_c   1.000
_cell.angle_alpha   90.00
_cell.angle_beta   90.00
_cell.angle_gamma   90.00
#
_symmetry.space_group_name_H-M   'P 1'
#
loop_
_entity.id
_entity.type
_entity.pdbx_description
1 polymer ?
#
loop_
_entity_poly.entity_id
_entity_poly.type
_entity_poly.pdbx_seq_one_letter_code
_entity_poly.pdbx_strand_id
1 'polypeptide(L)' 'MHSERIITAPACVCEGALWLANSEPRFAKALKLTGDLPLRRRPDGFAQLLSAIVSQQVSVAA' A
#
# COMPACT_ATOMS: atom_id res chain seq x y z
N MET A 1 18.59 -5.83 -11.52
CA MET A 1 17.14 -5.54 -11.63
C MET A 1 16.41 -6.56 -10.79
N HIS A 2 15.63 -6.13 -9.80
CA HIS A 2 14.79 -7.06 -9.05
C HIS A 2 13.61 -7.48 -9.93
N SER A 3 13.36 -8.78 -10.03
CA SER A 3 12.30 -9.38 -10.87
C SER A 3 10.93 -9.37 -10.18
N GLU A 4 10.67 -8.39 -9.34
CA GLU A 4 9.46 -8.34 -8.51
C GLU A 4 8.27 -7.77 -9.28
N ARG A 5 7.07 -8.27 -8.99
CA ARG A 5 5.82 -7.82 -9.61
C ARG A 5 5.41 -6.45 -9.08
N ILE A 6 5.15 -5.49 -9.96
CA ILE A 6 4.56 -4.20 -9.60
C ILE A 6 3.04 -4.36 -9.37
N ILE A 7 2.54 -3.81 -8.25
CA ILE A 7 1.10 -3.73 -7.95
C ILE A 7 0.51 -2.54 -8.72
N THR A 8 -0.37 -2.81 -9.69
CA THR A 8 -0.86 -1.77 -10.61
C THR A 8 -2.34 -1.42 -10.46
N ALA A 9 -3.15 -2.32 -9.87
CA ALA A 9 -4.60 -2.19 -9.78
C ALA A 9 -5.14 -2.62 -8.41
N PRO A 10 -6.37 -2.21 -8.03
CA PRO A 10 -7.02 -2.64 -6.79
C PRO A 10 -7.11 -4.17 -6.65
N ALA A 11 -7.31 -4.88 -7.77
CA ALA A 11 -7.35 -6.34 -7.78
C ALA A 11 -6.05 -6.98 -7.28
N CYS A 12 -4.88 -6.39 -7.58
CA CYS A 12 -3.59 -6.87 -7.09
C CYS A 12 -3.46 -6.73 -5.56
N VAL A 13 -4.09 -5.71 -4.98
CA VAL A 13 -4.12 -5.49 -3.53
C VAL A 13 -5.07 -6.48 -2.86
N CYS A 14 -6.25 -6.70 -3.45
CA CYS A 14 -7.21 -7.69 -2.97
C CYS A 14 -6.62 -9.11 -2.97
N GLU A 15 -5.95 -9.50 -4.06
CA GLU A 15 -5.21 -10.77 -4.19
C GLU A 15 -4.23 -10.97 -3.02
N GLY A 16 -3.38 -9.97 -2.75
CA GLY A 16 -2.41 -10.04 -1.66
C GLY A 16 -3.05 -10.06 -0.27
N ALA A 17 -4.12 -9.29 -0.07
CA ALA A 17 -4.86 -9.25 1.18
C ALA A 17 -5.51 -10.61 1.50
N LEU A 18 -6.10 -11.27 0.51
CA LEU A 18 -6.65 -12.61 0.64
C LEU A 18 -5.57 -13.65 0.95
N TRP A 19 -4.43 -13.59 0.26
CA TRP A 19 -3.31 -14.47 0.54
C TRP A 19 -2.81 -14.34 1.99
N LEU A 20 -2.68 -13.11 2.49
CA LEU A 20 -2.29 -12.83 3.88
C LEU A 20 -3.34 -13.33 4.88
N ALA A 21 -4.62 -13.10 4.60
CA ALA A 21 -5.72 -13.56 5.46
C ALA A 21 -5.78 -15.09 5.57
N ASN A 22 -5.47 -15.80 4.48
CA ASN A 22 -5.37 -17.26 4.48
C ASN A 22 -4.13 -17.78 5.21
N SER A 23 -3.04 -17.02 5.20
CA SER A 23 -1.76 -17.41 5.80
C SER A 23 -1.69 -17.14 7.31
N GLU A 24 -2.33 -16.08 7.80
CA GLU A 24 -2.32 -15.69 9.22
C GLU A 24 -3.71 -15.19 9.65
N PRO A 25 -4.39 -15.89 10.59
CA PRO A 25 -5.75 -15.56 11.00
C PRO A 25 -5.94 -14.13 11.53
N ARG A 26 -4.91 -13.52 12.14
CA ARG A 26 -4.98 -12.13 12.60
C ARG A 26 -5.15 -11.14 11.46
N PHE A 27 -4.63 -11.43 10.27
CA PHE A 27 -4.84 -10.59 9.09
C PHE A 27 -6.26 -10.71 8.54
N ALA A 28 -6.89 -11.88 8.60
CA ALA A 28 -8.31 -12.02 8.27
C ALA A 28 -9.18 -11.17 9.19
N LYS A 29 -8.90 -11.17 10.50
CA LYS A 29 -9.58 -10.30 11.47
C LYS A 29 -9.35 -8.81 11.15
N ALA A 30 -8.11 -8.41 10.88
CA ALA A 30 -7.78 -7.03 10.54
C ALA A 30 -8.52 -6.56 9.28
N LEU A 31 -8.49 -7.36 8.21
CA LEU A 31 -9.16 -7.05 6.94
C LEU A 31 -10.68 -6.88 7.12
N LYS A 32 -11.31 -7.73 7.93
CA LYS A 32 -12.75 -7.58 8.26
C LYS A 32 -13.07 -6.28 9.00
N LEU A 33 -12.15 -5.80 9.85
CA LEU A 33 -12.36 -4.56 10.63
C LEU A 33 -12.09 -3.30 9.81
N THR A 34 -11.10 -3.34 8.91
CA THR A 34 -10.70 -2.17 8.11
C THR A 34 -11.44 -2.05 6.78
N GLY A 35 -12.00 -3.15 6.27
CA GLY A 35 -12.52 -3.24 4.91
C GLY A 35 -11.42 -3.33 3.85
N ASP A 36 -11.81 -3.14 2.58
CA ASP A 36 -10.91 -3.25 1.43
C ASP A 36 -9.75 -2.25 1.50
N LEU A 37 -8.54 -2.73 1.22
CA LEU A 37 -7.34 -1.92 1.24
C LEU A 37 -7.21 -1.10 -0.06
N PRO A 38 -6.98 0.21 0.01
CA PRO A 38 -6.87 1.05 -1.18
C PRO A 38 -5.53 0.86 -1.89
N LEU A 39 -5.53 1.00 -3.22
CA LEU A 39 -4.32 1.12 -4.03
C LEU A 39 -3.66 2.49 -3.78
N ARG A 40 -2.45 2.51 -3.19
CA ARG A 40 -1.71 3.75 -2.90
C ARG A 40 -0.53 3.97 -3.85
N ARG A 41 -0.80 4.01 -5.16
CA ARG A 41 0.22 4.39 -6.15
C ARG A 41 0.34 5.90 -6.21
N ARG A 42 1.58 6.39 -6.28
CA ARG A 42 1.89 7.80 -6.57
C ARG A 42 2.65 7.87 -7.90
N PRO A 43 2.63 9.02 -8.58
CA PRO A 43 3.45 9.23 -9.77
C PRO A 43 4.93 9.01 -9.46
N ASP A 44 5.68 8.50 -10.42
CA ASP A 44 7.14 8.42 -10.31
C ASP A 44 7.78 9.80 -10.50
N GLY A 45 9.11 9.85 -10.31
CA GLY A 45 9.92 11.01 -10.65
C GLY A 45 10.27 11.93 -9.47
N PHE A 46 11.04 12.98 -9.79
CA PHE A 46 11.67 13.84 -8.79
C PHE A 46 10.66 14.57 -7.90
N ALA A 47 9.53 15.03 -8.45
CA ALA A 47 8.52 15.75 -7.67
C ALA A 47 7.96 14.90 -6.51
N GLN A 48 7.70 13.61 -6.75
CA GLN A 48 7.19 12.72 -5.72
C GLN A 48 8.26 12.38 -4.68
N LEU A 49 9.53 12.28 -5.10
CA LEU A 49 10.66 12.11 -4.20
C LEU A 49 10.85 13.34 -3.30
N LEU A 50 10.84 14.54 -3.87
CA LEU A 50 10.93 15.79 -3.14
C LEU A 50 9.82 15.91 -2.10
N SER A 51 8.56 15.67 -2.50
CA SER A 51 7.41 15.63 -1.59
C SER A 51 7.62 14.65 -0.44
N ALA A 52 8.11 13.44 -0.72
CA ALA A 52 8.37 12.45 0.32
C ALA A 52 9.48 12.86 1.31
N ILE A 53 10.45 13.69 0.88
CA ILE A 53 11.54 14.19 1.74
C ILE A 53 11.05 15.32 2.63
N VAL A 54 10.40 16.34 2.05
CA VAL A 54 9.99 17.52 2.82
C VAL A 54 8.85 17.22 3.80
N SER A 55 8.06 16.18 3.55
CA SER A 55 7.00 15.73 4.46
C SER A 55 7.51 14.85 5.61
N GLN A 56 8.81 14.60 5.72
CA GLN A 56 9.36 13.82 6.84
C GLN A 56 9.23 14.60 8.16
N GLN A 57 8.85 13.90 9.22
CA GLN A 57 8.70 14.43 10.59
C GLN A 57 7.64 15.54 10.77
N VAL A 58 6.78 15.77 9.78
CA VAL A 58 5.68 16.73 9.84
C VAL A 58 4.32 16.05 9.62
N SER A 59 3.26 16.60 10.21
CA SER A 59 1.90 16.10 10.00
C SER A 59 1.34 16.60 8.65
N VAL A 60 0.39 15.86 8.08
CA VAL A 60 -0.16 16.12 6.73
C VAL A 60 -1.07 17.37 6.68
N ALA A 61 -1.50 17.89 7.82
CA ALA A 61 -2.42 19.03 7.89
C ALA A 61 -1.75 20.41 7.67
N ALA A 62 -0.41 20.43 7.53
CA ALA A 62 0.39 21.64 7.35
C ALA A 62 0.45 22.12 5.90
#